data_AF-B2JL03-F1
#
_entry.id   AF-B2JL03-F1
#
_cell.length_a   1.000
_cell.length_b   1.000
_cell.length_c   1.000
_cell.angle_alpha   90.00
_cell.angle_beta   90.00
_cell.angle_gamma   90.00
#
_symmetry.space_group_name_H-M   'P 1'
#
loop_
_entity.id
_entity.type
_entity.pdbx_description
1 polymer ?
#
loop_
_entity_poly.entity_id
_entity_poly.type
_entity_poly.pdbx_seq_one_letter_code
_entity_poly.pdbx_strand_id
1 'polypeptide(L)' 'MKINLYNEGDNPIRVIIDGDTVNDSTLEPGEERFIESRDAGVIELRELDGPQAATDPSD' A
#
# COMPACT_ATOMS: atom_id res chain seq x y z
N MET A 1 14.08 -6.44 11.26
CA MET A 1 13.21 -5.53 12.05
C MET A 1 11.74 -5.87 11.81
N LYS A 2 10.86 -5.60 12.78
CA LYS A 2 9.41 -5.82 12.65
C LYS A 2 8.70 -4.47 12.73
N ILE A 3 7.93 -4.13 11.69
CA ILE A 3 7.15 -2.90 11.61
C ILE A 3 5.67 -3.28 11.58
N ASN A 4 4.84 -2.50 12.26
CA ASN A 4 3.40 -2.60 12.16
C ASN A 4 2.87 -1.46 11.28
N LEU A 5 2.05 -1.79 10.29
CA LEU A 5 1.42 -0.83 9.39
C LEU A 5 -0.10 -0.94 9.53
N TYR A 6 -0.75 0.21 9.64
CA TYR A 6 -2.21 0.34 9.64
C TYR A 6 -2.61 1.35 8.58
N ASN A 7 -3.54 0.99 7.69
CA ASN A 7 -4.06 1.91 6.69
C ASN A 7 -5.24 2.71 7.26
N GLU A 8 -4.98 3.94 7.70
CA GLU A 8 -6.01 4.90 8.14
C GLU A 8 -6.74 5.60 6.97
N GLY A 9 -6.30 5.39 5.73
CA GLY A 9 -6.88 5.99 4.55
C GLY A 9 -8.09 5.24 4.02
N ASP A 10 -8.81 5.90 3.10
CA ASP A 10 -10.00 5.34 2.43
C ASP A 10 -9.65 4.53 1.17
N ASN A 11 -8.39 4.59 0.71
CA ASN A 11 -7.90 3.90 -0.47
C ASN A 11 -6.91 2.78 -0.10
N PRO A 12 -6.87 1.68 -0.88
CA PRO A 12 -5.83 0.66 -0.72
C PRO A 12 -4.44 1.27 -0.94
N ILE A 13 -3.46 0.80 -0.19
CA ILE A 13 -2.05 1.20 -0.39
C ILE A 13 -1.20 0.01 -0.83
N ARG A 14 -0.31 0.24 -1.79
CA ARG A 14 0.74 -0.69 -2.18
C ARG A 14 1.95 -0.49 -1.27
N VAL A 15 2.43 -1.58 -0.70
CA VAL A 15 3.58 -1.64 0.19
C VAL A 15 4.72 -2.35 -0.52
N ILE A 16 5.78 -1.60 -0.81
CA ILE A 16 6.97 -2.07 -1.53
C ILE A 16 8.14 -2.11 -0.54
N ILE A 17 8.86 -3.22 -0.52
CA ILE A 17 10.03 -3.42 0.37
C ILE A 17 11.28 -3.43 -0.51
N ASP A 18 12.26 -2.60 -0.16
CA ASP A 18 13.57 -2.52 -0.84
C ASP A 18 13.48 -2.34 -2.37
N GLY A 19 12.44 -1.65 -2.83
CA GLY A 19 12.20 -1.40 -4.25
C GLY A 19 11.70 -2.62 -5.03
N ASP A 20 11.37 -3.73 -4.37
CA ASP A 20 10.81 -4.92 -5.03
C ASP A 20 9.34 -4.73 -5.39
N THR A 21 9.10 -4.31 -6.63
CA THR A 21 7.75 -4.14 -7.21
C THR A 21 7.19 -5.41 -7.84
N VAL A 22 7.86 -6.56 -7.65
CA VAL A 22 7.37 -7.88 -8.10
C VAL A 22 6.68 -8.59 -6.94
N ASN A 23 7.24 -8.47 -5.72
CA ASN A 23 6.71 -9.07 -4.50
C ASN A 23 6.14 -8.03 -3.52
N ASP A 24 5.67 -6.90 -4.02
CA ASP A 24 4.90 -5.98 -3.19
C ASP A 24 3.56 -6.57 -2.76
N SER A 25 2.90 -5.86 -1.84
CA SER A 25 1.62 -6.27 -1.31
C SER A 25 0.67 -5.11 -1.18
N THR A 26 -0.62 -5.37 -1.29
CA THR A 26 -1.67 -4.37 -1.00
C THR A 26 -2.07 -4.46 0.47
N LEU A 27 -2.31 -3.30 1.08
CA LEU A 27 -2.89 -3.11 2.40
C LEU A 27 -4.21 -2.35 2.23
N GLU A 28 -5.33 -3.03 2.49
CA GLU A 28 -6.67 -2.47 2.30
C GLU A 28 -7.00 -1.40 3.36
N PRO A 29 -7.98 -0.51 3.12
CA PRO A 29 -8.47 0.44 4.12
C PRO A 29 -8.85 -0.25 5.44
N GLY A 30 -8.32 0.25 6.55
CA GLY A 30 -8.52 -0.33 7.88
C GLY A 30 -7.82 -1.68 8.10
N GLU A 31 -6.98 -2.16 7.18
CA GLU A 31 -6.16 -3.34 7.39
C GLU A 31 -4.91 -3.00 8.23
N GLU A 32 -4.60 -3.88 9.17
CA GLU A 32 -3.36 -3.86 9.95
C GLU A 32 -2.48 -5.06 9.54
N ARG A 33 -1.20 -4.80 9.27
CA ARG A 33 -0.24 -5.84 8.87
C ARG A 33 1.12 -5.63 9.48
N PHE A 34 1.71 -6.71 9.97
CA PHE A 34 3.10 -6.75 10.38
C PHE A 34 4.00 -7.08 9.20
N ILE A 35 5.01 -6.26 8.98
CA ILE A 35 6.07 -6.51 8.01
C ILE A 35 7.35 -6.87 8.73
N GLU A 36 7.90 -8.02 8.37
CA GLU A 36 9.21 -8.47 8.81
C GLU A 36 10.22 -8.20 7.69
N SER A 37 11.11 -7.24 7.91
CA SER A 37 12.29 -7.07 7.06
C SER A 37 13.49 -7.75 7.69
N ARG A 38 14.20 -8.58 6.92
CA ARG A 38 15.39 -9.31 7.42
C ARG A 38 16.58 -8.37 7.62
N ASP A 39 16.67 -7.33 6.81
CA ASP A 39 17.77 -6.37 6.80
C ASP A 39 17.27 -4.95 7.11
N ALA A 40 18.20 -4.00 7.29
CA ALA A 40 17.85 -2.59 7.32
C ALA A 40 17.50 -2.16 5.88
N GLY A 41 16.24 -1.77 5.67
CA GLY A 41 15.69 -1.56 4.34
C GLY A 41 14.69 -0.40 4.27
N VAL A 42 14.23 -0.09 3.07
CA VAL A 42 13.26 0.98 2.82
C VAL A 42 11.88 0.37 2.58
N ILE A 43 10.88 0.90 3.28
CA ILE A 43 9.47 0.62 2.98
C ILE A 43 8.90 1.83 2.25
N GLU A 44 8.41 1.62 1.04
CA GLU A 44 7.67 2.62 0.28
C GLU A 44 6.17 2.31 0.33
N LEU A 45 5.37 3.34 0.61
CA LEU A 45 3.91 3.28 0.57
C LEU A 45 3.42 4.10 -0.62
N ARG A 46 2.61 3.50 -1.49
CA ARG A 46 2.02 4.16 -2.64
C ARG A 46 0.51 3.98 -2.59
N GLU A 47 -0.23 5.07 -2.62
CA GLU A 47 -1.67 5.01 -2.76
C GLU A 47 -2.03 4.35 -4.09
N LEU A 48 -2.95 3.39 -4.05
CA LEU A 48 -3.59 2.88 -5.25
C LEU A 48 -4.83 3.74 -5.44
N ASP A 49 -4.94 4.39 -6.58
CA ASP A 49 -6.19 5.05 -6.96
C ASP A 49 -7.31 4.00 -6.79
N GLY A 50 -8.26 4.28 -5.90
CA GLY A 50 -9.46 3.47 -5.73
C GLY A 50 -10.18 3.32 -7.08
N PRO A 51 -11.15 2.40 -7.23
CA PRO A 51 -11.89 2.26 -8.48
C PRO A 51 -12.33 3.64 -8.92
N GLN A 52 -11.68 4.15 -9.96
CA GLN A 52 -11.84 5.50 -10.45
C GLN A 52 -13.34 5.66 -10.63
N ALA A 53 -13.98 6.48 -9.80
CA ALA A 53 -15.34 6.89 -10.05
C ALA A 53 -15.26 7.46 -11.45
N ALA A 54 -15.75 6.69 -12.42
CA ALA A 54 -15.71 7.05 -13.81
C ALA A 54 -16.35 8.42 -13.86
N THR A 55 -15.52 9.45 -14.02
CA THR A 55 -16.01 10.80 -14.25
C THR A 55 -16.66 10.70 -15.61
N ASP A 56 -17.96 10.45 -15.58
CA ASP A 56 -18.86 10.47 -16.71
C ASP A 56 -18.71 11.83 -17.36
N PRO A 57 -18.05 11.95 -18.54
CA PRO A 57 -18.11 13.18 -19.29
C PRO A 57 -19.47 13.17 -19.99
N SER A 58 -20.51 13.55 -19.24
CA SER A 58 -21.73 14.05 -19.85
C SER A 58 -21.44 15.44 -20.42
N ASP A 59 -21.04 15.51 -21.70
CA ASP A 59 -21.27 16.66 -22.59
C ASP A 59 -21.37 16.18 -24.06
#